data_AF-A0A2A5VQE1-F1
#
_entry.id   AF-A0A2A5VQE1-F1
#
_cell.length_a   1.000
_cell.length_b   1.000
_cell.length_c   1.000
_cell.angle_alpha   90.00
_cell.angle_beta   90.00
_cell.angle_gamma   90.00
#
_symmetry.space_group_name_H-M   'P 1'
#
loop_
_entity.id
_entity.type
_entity.pdbx_description
1 polymer ?
#
loop_
_entity_poly.entity_id
_entity_poly.type
_entity_poly.pdbx_seq_one_letter_code
_entity_poly.pdbx_strand_id
1 'polypeptide(L)'
;MGEHGHHTILGFDRYAFNFWVLMIFTAIEVVAVALTFSMKGTVSMNTVVFILVAVGIVKGVGIAAIFMHLQGDPDSRVLTATALFPVFFIVVMVLFIGLTHPDAADTLPAWCRPGYYN
;
A
#
# COMPACT_ATOMS: atom_id res chain seq x y z
N MET A 1 6.59 30.71 -20.83
CA MET A 1 8.01 30.47 -20.47
C MET A 1 8.01 29.81 -19.11
N GLY A 2 8.35 28.55 -18.89
CA GLY A 2 9.10 27.61 -19.70
C GLY A 2 10.14 26.93 -18.82
N GLU A 3 9.70 26.14 -17.84
CA GLU A 3 10.55 25.15 -17.15
C GLU A 3 9.70 23.91 -16.88
N HIS A 4 9.56 23.06 -17.90
CA HIS A 4 9.14 21.68 -17.72
C HIS A 4 10.30 20.97 -17.01
N GLY A 5 10.33 21.12 -15.68
CA GLY A 5 11.27 20.46 -14.80
C GLY A 5 11.07 18.95 -14.89
N HIS A 6 11.68 18.33 -15.89
CA HIS A 6 11.90 16.89 -15.95
C HIS A 6 12.77 16.54 -14.73
N HIS A 7 12.14 16.32 -13.58
CA HIS A 7 12.82 15.99 -12.34
C HIS A 7 13.36 14.57 -12.48
N THR A 8 14.51 14.40 -13.13
CA THR A 8 15.16 13.10 -13.25
C THR A 8 15.67 12.66 -11.88
N ILE A 9 15.28 11.46 -11.44
CA ILE A 9 15.89 10.82 -10.27
C ILE A 9 17.05 9.98 -10.81
N LEU A 10 18.28 10.31 -10.45
CA LEU A 10 19.51 9.62 -10.88
C LEU A 10 19.72 9.60 -12.42
N GLY A 11 19.25 10.63 -13.13
CA GLY A 11 19.39 10.74 -14.59
C GLY A 11 18.36 9.93 -15.39
N PHE A 12 17.47 9.20 -14.72
CA PHE A 12 16.31 8.55 -15.33
C PHE A 12 15.05 9.40 -15.13
N ASP A 13 14.10 9.27 -16.07
CA ASP A 13 12.77 9.83 -15.93
C ASP A 13 12.11 9.31 -14.63
N ARG A 14 11.62 10.23 -13.79
CA ARG A 14 11.07 9.93 -12.46
C ARG A 14 9.82 9.06 -12.53
N TYR A 15 9.03 9.17 -13.60
CA TYR A 15 7.89 8.28 -13.83
C TYR A 15 8.36 6.86 -14.19
N ALA A 16 9.31 6.73 -15.11
CA ALA A 16 9.84 5.43 -15.52
C ALA A 16 10.55 4.70 -14.37
N PHE A 17 11.34 5.40 -13.56
CA PHE A 17 12.01 4.81 -12.39
C PHE A 17 11.00 4.33 -11.35
N ASN A 18 10.02 5.16 -11.00
CA ASN A 18 8.98 4.78 -10.05
C ASN A 18 8.14 3.61 -10.56
N PHE A 19 7.82 3.59 -11.86
CA PHE A 19 7.12 2.47 -12.50
C PHE A 19 7.89 1.14 -12.32
N TRP A 20 9.20 1.13 -12.60
CA TRP A 20 10.02 -0.07 -12.40
C TRP A 20 10.07 -0.55 -10.96
N VAL A 21 10.21 0.38 -10.00
CA VAL A 21 10.19 0.06 -8.57
C VAL A 21 8.86 -0.57 -8.17
N LEU A 22 7.73 -0.02 -8.62
CA LEU A 22 6.39 -0.59 -8.36
C LEU A 22 6.21 -1.98 -8.98
N MET A 23 6.76 -2.22 -10.17
CA MET A 23 6.72 -3.53 -10.81
C MET A 23 7.52 -4.58 -10.03
N ILE A 24 8.70 -4.22 -9.51
CA ILE A 24 9.51 -5.10 -8.66
C ILE A 24 8.74 -5.45 -7.39
N PHE A 25 8.15 -4.46 -6.71
CA PHE A 25 7.34 -4.71 -5.52
C PHE A 25 6.14 -5.61 -5.80
N THR A 26 5.49 -5.44 -6.96
CA THR A 26 4.38 -6.31 -7.37
C THR A 26 4.85 -7.74 -7.63
N ALA A 27 6.02 -7.93 -8.24
CA ALA A 27 6.61 -9.25 -8.40
C ALA A 27 6.89 -9.90 -7.03
N ILE A 28 7.38 -9.13 -6.06
CA ILE A 28 7.61 -9.61 -4.68
C ILE A 28 6.30 -10.08 -4.03
N GLU A 29 5.21 -9.32 -4.17
CA GLU A 29 3.89 -9.71 -3.64
C GLU A 29 3.41 -11.03 -4.25
N VAL A 30 3.50 -11.17 -5.58
CA VAL A 30 3.11 -12.39 -6.28
C VAL A 30 3.97 -13.58 -5.84
N VAL A 31 5.29 -13.40 -5.71
CA VAL A 31 6.20 -14.44 -5.22
C VAL A 31 5.87 -14.81 -3.77
N ALA A 32 5.63 -13.85 -2.88
CA ALA A 32 5.28 -14.11 -1.49
C ALA A 32 4.00 -14.95 -1.39
N VAL A 33 2.97 -14.62 -2.17
CA VAL A 33 1.74 -15.41 -2.24
C VAL A 33 1.99 -16.80 -2.84
N ALA A 34 2.75 -16.90 -3.94
CA ALA A 34 3.06 -18.17 -4.58
C ALA A 34 3.84 -19.13 -3.67
N LEU A 35 4.79 -18.61 -2.88
CA LEU A 35 5.56 -19.39 -1.91
C LEU A 35 4.70 -19.90 -0.76
N THR A 36 3.65 -19.14 -0.37
CA THR A 36 2.68 -19.56 0.65
C THR A 36 1.91 -20.81 0.23
N PHE A 37 1.52 -20.87 -1.05
CA PHE A 37 0.77 -22.00 -1.60
C PHE A 37 1.68 -23.16 -2.01
N SER A 38 2.87 -22.89 -2.58
CA SER A 38 3.79 -23.91 -3.08
C SER A 38 4.61 -24.58 -1.96
N MET A 39 4.95 -23.86 -0.90
CA MET A 39 5.74 -24.37 0.23
C MET A 39 4.91 -24.33 1.51
N LYS A 40 3.83 -25.12 1.56
CA LYS A 40 3.00 -25.28 2.77
C LYS A 40 3.90 -25.62 3.97
N GLY A 41 4.02 -24.67 4.92
CA GLY A 41 4.78 -24.82 6.16
C GLY A 41 6.15 -24.13 6.22
N THR A 42 6.68 -23.59 5.12
CA THR A 42 7.95 -22.84 5.13
C THR A 42 7.75 -21.35 5.44
N VAL A 43 6.62 -20.78 5.01
CA VAL A 43 6.28 -19.37 5.23
C VAL A 43 4.94 -19.28 5.95
N SER A 44 4.91 -18.57 7.08
CA SER A 44 3.68 -18.38 7.84
C SER A 44 2.74 -17.40 7.14
N MET A 45 1.42 -17.61 7.26
CA MET A 45 0.41 -16.70 6.71
C MET A 45 0.59 -15.26 7.25
N ASN A 46 1.00 -15.12 8.52
CA ASN A 46 1.27 -13.82 9.13
C ASN A 46 2.42 -13.08 8.46
N THR A 47 3.48 -13.80 8.08
CA THR A 47 4.62 -13.23 7.35
C THR A 47 4.18 -12.68 5.99
N VAL A 48 3.29 -13.39 5.31
CA VAL A 48 2.82 -13.02 3.96
C VAL A 48 1.92 -11.80 4.04
N VAL A 49 0.96 -11.80 4.98
CA VAL A 49 0.11 -10.64 5.24
C VAL A 49 0.95 -9.42 5.59
N PHE A 50 1.99 -9.58 6.42
CA PHE A 50 2.90 -8.49 6.76
C PHE A 50 3.62 -7.94 5.52
N ILE A 51 4.14 -8.81 4.65
CA ILE A 51 4.80 -8.40 3.39
C ILE A 51 3.81 -7.64 2.49
N LEU A 52 2.60 -8.17 2.29
CA LEU A 52 1.58 -7.55 1.45
C LEU A 52 1.19 -6.15 1.97
N VAL A 53 1.00 -6.01 3.29
CA VAL A 53 0.66 -4.71 3.90
C VAL A 53 1.83 -3.73 3.80
N ALA A 54 3.04 -4.14 4.15
CA ALA A 54 4.21 -3.28 4.12
C ALA A 54 4.52 -2.79 2.68
N VAL A 55 4.52 -3.71 1.71
CA VAL A 55 4.75 -3.39 0.31
C VAL A 55 3.62 -2.53 -0.25
N GLY A 56 2.36 -2.83 0.10
CA GLY A 56 1.19 -2.04 -0.28
C GLY A 56 1.28 -0.59 0.19
N ILE A 57 1.75 -0.33 1.42
CA ILE A 57 1.96 1.02 1.95
C ILE A 57 3.03 1.75 1.14
N VAL A 58 4.19 1.13 0.91
CA VAL A 58 5.29 1.76 0.18
C VAL A 58 4.87 2.10 -1.25
N LYS A 59 4.17 1.18 -1.93
CA LYS A 59 3.60 1.41 -3.26
C LYS A 59 2.58 2.54 -3.26
N GLY A 60 1.68 2.57 -2.27
CA GLY A 60 0.67 3.62 -2.12
C GLY A 60 1.30 5.01 -2.01
N VAL A 61 2.36 5.15 -1.20
CA VAL A 61 3.11 6.41 -1.09
C VAL A 61 3.82 6.77 -2.40
N GLY A 62 4.47 5.80 -3.06
CA GLY A 62 5.14 6.03 -4.34
C GLY A 62 4.20 6.46 -5.46
N ILE A 63 2.98 5.92 -5.50
CA ILE A 63 1.95 6.31 -6.47
C ILE A 63 1.42 7.72 -6.14
N ALA A 64 1.10 7.99 -4.88
CA ALA A 64 0.57 9.28 -4.45
C ALA A 64 1.58 10.42 -4.71
N ALA A 65 2.84 10.23 -4.32
CA ALA A 65 3.87 11.25 -4.45
C ALA A 65 4.22 11.56 -5.92
N ILE A 66 4.31 10.53 -6.78
CA ILE A 66 4.84 10.68 -8.14
C ILE A 66 3.75 10.72 -9.21
N PHE A 67 2.86 9.72 -9.25
CA PHE A 67 1.86 9.62 -10.33
C PHE A 67 0.66 10.55 -10.11
N MET A 68 0.29 10.80 -8.85
CA MET A 68 -0.80 11.72 -8.52
C MET A 68 -0.34 13.17 -8.30
N HIS A 69 0.96 13.47 -8.46
CA HIS A 69 1.51 14.82 -8.32
C HIS A 69 1.26 15.48 -6.94
N LEU A 70 1.04 14.68 -5.88
CA LEU A 70 0.95 15.23 -4.53
C LEU A 70 2.31 15.77 -4.04
N GLN A 71 3.42 15.51 -4.73
CA GLN A 71 4.73 16.00 -4.33
C GLN A 71 5.59 16.46 -5.53
N GLY A 72 5.75 17.78 -5.66
CA GLY A 72 6.71 18.39 -6.58
C GLY A 72 6.22 19.65 -7.28
N ASP A 73 4.91 19.90 -7.29
CA ASP A 73 4.29 21.04 -7.96
C ASP A 73 3.95 22.17 -6.96
N PRO A 74 3.85 23.43 -7.42
CA PRO A 74 3.53 24.57 -6.55
C PRO A 74 2.22 24.41 -5.77
N ASP A 75 1.23 23.69 -6.33
CA ASP A 75 -0.07 23.44 -5.69
C ASP A 75 -0.13 22.11 -4.91
N SER A 76 0.93 21.30 -4.93
CA SER A 76 1.00 19.99 -4.27
C SER A 76 0.69 20.04 -2.78
N ARG A 77 0.96 21.17 -2.10
CA ARG A 77 0.73 21.32 -0.65
C ARG A 77 -0.75 21.30 -0.29
N VAL A 78 -1.59 21.93 -1.12
CA VAL A 78 -3.05 21.98 -0.90
C VAL A 78 -3.67 20.63 -1.28
N LEU A 79 -3.23 20.04 -2.39
CA LEU A 79 -3.67 18.71 -2.85
C LEU A 79 -3.33 17.60 -1.85
N THR A 80 -2.16 17.68 -1.21
CA THR A 80 -1.79 16.71 -0.16
C THR A 80 -2.62 16.92 1.10
N ALA A 81 -2.89 18.16 1.50
CA ALA A 81 -3.72 18.44 2.67
C ALA A 81 -5.16 17.94 2.48
N THR A 82 -5.74 18.10 1.28
CA THR A 82 -7.08 17.59 0.97
C THR A 82 -7.12 16.08 0.85
N ALA A 83 -6.05 15.43 0.37
CA ALA A 83 -5.94 13.97 0.34
C ALA A 83 -5.71 13.35 1.73
N LEU A 84 -5.02 14.06 2.63
CA LEU A 84 -4.74 13.58 3.98
C LEU A 84 -5.98 13.60 4.89
N PHE A 85 -6.94 14.49 4.63
CA PHE A 85 -8.19 14.55 5.38
C PHE A 85 -9.03 13.25 5.32
N PRO A 86 -9.39 12.71 4.14
CA PRO A 86 -10.11 11.44 4.07
C PRO A 86 -9.27 10.26 4.55
N VAL A 87 -7.94 10.28 4.35
CA VAL A 87 -7.04 9.24 4.90
C VAL A 87 -7.08 9.23 6.42
N PHE A 88 -6.98 10.40 7.05
CA PHE A 88 -7.11 10.55 8.49
C PHE A 88 -8.47 10.03 8.98
N PHE A 89 -9.56 10.40 8.29
CA PHE A 89 -10.88 9.95 8.65
C PHE A 89 -11.03 8.42 8.54
N ILE A 90 -10.50 7.80 7.46
CA ILE A 90 -10.48 6.34 7.30
C ILE A 90 -9.71 5.66 8.43
N VAL A 91 -8.52 6.19 8.79
CA VAL A 91 -7.72 5.66 9.89
C VAL A 91 -8.50 5.74 11.21
N VAL A 92 -9.17 6.87 11.48
CA VAL A 92 -10.02 7.03 12.66
C VAL A 92 -11.20 6.05 12.62
N MET A 93 -11.89 5.89 11.49
CA MET A 93 -12.98 4.91 11.37
C MET A 93 -12.48 3.49 11.64
N VAL A 94 -11.34 3.07 11.09
CA VAL A 94 -10.81 1.73 11.29
C VAL A 94 -10.33 1.52 12.74
N LEU A 95 -9.61 2.47 13.33
CA LEU A 95 -9.07 2.33 14.68
C LEU A 95 -10.14 2.47 15.75
N PHE A 96 -11.01 3.49 15.67
CA PHE A 96 -12.02 3.72 16.68
C PHE A 96 -13.25 2.85 16.43
N ILE A 97 -13.86 2.87 15.25
CA ILE A 97 -15.07 2.08 15.01
C ILE A 97 -14.71 0.59 14.85
N GLY A 98 -13.66 0.29 14.10
CA GLY A 98 -13.26 -1.09 13.79
C GLY A 98 -12.55 -1.86 14.92
N LEU A 99 -11.83 -1.20 15.84
CA LEU A 99 -11.09 -1.90 16.91
C LEU A 99 -11.59 -1.62 18.34
N THR A 100 -12.47 -0.62 18.57
CA THR A 100 -13.00 -0.35 19.93
C THR A 100 -14.39 -0.94 20.19
N HIS A 101 -15.00 -1.62 19.21
CA HIS A 101 -16.20 -2.42 19.45
C HIS A 101 -15.83 -3.83 19.92
N PRO A 102 -16.35 -4.30 21.08
CA PRO A 102 -16.27 -5.71 21.44
C PRO A 102 -16.97 -6.49 20.31
N ASP A 103 -16.33 -7.54 19.81
CA ASP A 103 -16.76 -8.39 18.68
C ASP A 103 -16.42 -7.98 17.24
N ALA A 104 -15.72 -6.88 16.97
CA ALA A 104 -15.44 -6.47 15.58
C ALA A 104 -14.59 -7.48 14.79
N ALA A 105 -13.64 -8.17 15.44
CA ALA A 105 -12.87 -9.26 14.85
C ALA A 105 -13.48 -10.65 15.10
N ASP A 106 -14.35 -10.77 16.11
CA ASP A 106 -14.82 -12.06 16.62
C ASP A 106 -16.22 -12.50 16.15
N THR A 107 -17.00 -11.59 15.57
CA THR A 107 -18.27 -11.94 14.90
C THR A 107 -18.12 -12.21 13.41
N LEU A 108 -16.89 -12.15 12.88
CA LEU A 108 -16.67 -12.54 11.49
C LEU A 108 -17.06 -14.02 11.30
N PRO A 109 -17.85 -14.31 10.25
CA PRO A 109 -18.24 -15.68 9.92
C PRO A 109 -17.02 -16.60 9.90
N ALA A 110 -17.21 -17.83 10.36
CA ALA A 110 -16.10 -18.72 10.57
C ALA A 110 -15.26 -18.95 9.29
N TRP A 111 -15.85 -18.91 8.10
CA TRP A 111 -15.14 -19.00 6.82
C TRP A 111 -14.18 -17.82 6.52
N CYS A 112 -14.35 -16.66 7.15
CA CYS A 112 -13.42 -15.54 7.07
C CYS A 112 -12.21 -15.68 8.00
N ARG A 113 -12.26 -16.62 8.96
CA ARG A 113 -11.18 -16.83 9.93
C ARG A 113 -10.13 -17.80 9.38
N PRO A 114 -8.83 -17.49 9.51
CA PRO A 114 -7.76 -18.44 9.16
C PRO A 114 -7.94 -19.75 9.92
N GLY A 115 -7.96 -20.88 9.21
CA GLY A 115 -8.12 -22.24 9.78
C GLY A 115 -9.51 -22.86 9.66
N TYR A 116 -10.48 -22.20 9.02
CA TYR A 116 -11.84 -22.74 8.79
C TYR A 116 -12.13 -23.21 7.35
N TYR A 117 -11.15 -23.09 6.45
CA TYR A 117 -11.20 -23.70 5.12
C TYR A 117 -10.49 -25.08 5.20
N ASN A 118 -11.23 -26.16 4.89
CA ASN A 118 -10.65 -27.49 4.61
C ASN A 118 -10.15 -27.54 3.16
#